data_AF-A0A2M6V8X0-F1
#
_entry.id   AF-A0A2M6V8X0-F1
#
_cell.length_a   1.000
_cell.length_b   1.000
_cell.length_c   1.000
_cell.angle_alpha   90.00
_cell.angle_beta   90.00
_cell.angle_gamma   90.00
#
_symmetry.space_group_name_H-M   'P 1'
#
loop_
_entity.id
_entity.type
_entity.pdbx_description
1 polymer ?
#
loop_
_entity_poly.entity_id
_entity_poly.type
_entity_poly.pdbx_seq_one_letter_code
_entity_poly.pdbx_strand_id
1 'polypeptide(L)'
;MTDPISHFGRKAQIESANRQSVAKGEPRAQASASQEAARSAAPATDELRLSKVAQQVMQEPEFDRSKVEAIKTAIQQGQYPVDSRRIAENFVAIEKMIKG
;
A
#
# COMPACT_ATOMS: atom_id res chain seq x y z
N MET A 1 0.38 -32.39 8.19
CA MET A 1 0.23 -31.05 7.58
C MET A 1 -0.37 -30.14 8.63
N THR A 2 0.39 -29.18 9.15
CA THR A 2 -0.03 -28.28 10.22
C THR A 2 0.24 -26.85 9.74
N ASP A 3 -0.81 -26.03 9.65
CA ASP A 3 -0.73 -24.65 9.15
C ASP A 3 -0.21 -23.67 10.22
N PRO A 4 0.75 -22.79 9.90
CA PRO A 4 1.34 -21.86 10.88
C PRO A 4 0.57 -20.54 11.08
N ILE A 5 -0.57 -20.32 10.43
CA ILE A 5 -1.23 -18.99 10.36
C ILE A 5 -2.22 -18.72 11.52
N SER A 6 -2.48 -19.68 12.41
CA SER A 6 -3.56 -19.55 13.40
C SER A 6 -3.21 -18.77 14.70
N HIS A 7 -2.04 -18.13 14.80
CA HIS A 7 -1.53 -17.56 16.06
C HIS A 7 -1.80 -16.06 16.29
N PHE A 8 -2.31 -15.32 15.29
CA PHE A 8 -2.43 -13.86 15.41
C PHE A 8 -3.62 -13.39 16.28
N GLY A 9 -4.65 -14.23 16.44
CA GLY A 9 -5.85 -13.86 17.22
C GLY A 9 -5.72 -13.98 18.74
N ARG A 10 -4.76 -14.77 19.26
CA ARG A 10 -4.69 -15.10 20.70
C ARG A 10 -4.00 -14.03 21.55
N LYS A 11 -3.18 -13.15 20.94
CA LYS A 11 -2.44 -12.09 21.64
C LYS A 11 -3.34 -10.94 22.10
N ALA A 12 -4.45 -10.68 21.41
CA ALA A 12 -5.34 -9.57 21.71
C ALA A 12 -6.23 -9.79 22.96
N GLN A 13 -6.40 -11.04 23.41
CA GLN A 13 -7.27 -11.35 24.57
C GLN A 13 -6.53 -11.42 25.91
N ILE A 14 -5.19 -11.54 25.91
CA ILE A 14 -4.42 -11.68 27.15
C ILE A 14 -4.19 -10.30 27.82
N GLU A 15 -4.17 -9.21 27.06
CA GLU A 15 -3.96 -7.85 27.58
C GLU A 15 -5.18 -7.31 28.37
N SER A 16 -6.38 -7.81 28.09
CA SER A 16 -7.63 -7.37 28.70
C SER A 16 -7.85 -7.92 30.12
N ALA A 17 -7.12 -8.97 30.51
CA ALA A 17 -7.27 -9.62 31.81
C ALA A 17 -6.42 -8.96 32.92
N ASN A 18 -5.53 -8.01 32.60
CA ASN A 18 -4.61 -7.41 33.57
C ASN A 18 -4.95 -5.96 33.98
N ARG A 19 -6.06 -5.37 33.51
CA ARG A 19 -6.53 -4.03 33.94
C ARG A 19 -7.72 -4.07 34.87
N GLN A 20 -7.77 -5.05 35.77
CA GLN A 20 -8.85 -5.16 36.75
C GLN A 20 -8.30 -5.10 38.18
N SER A 21 -7.61 -4.00 38.54
CA SER A 21 -7.35 -3.63 39.94
C SER A 21 -6.67 -2.26 40.10
N VAL A 22 -7.39 -1.18 39.80
CA VAL A 22 -7.31 0.16 40.44
C VAL A 22 -8.29 1.04 39.63
N ALA A 23 -9.27 1.76 40.15
CA ALA A 23 -9.38 2.43 41.44
C ALA A 23 -10.85 2.48 41.87
N LYS A 24 -11.05 2.32 43.18
CA LYS A 24 -12.28 2.61 43.90
C LYS A 24 -12.29 4.10 44.22
N GLY A 25 -13.33 4.81 43.79
CA GLY A 25 -13.57 6.21 44.12
C GLY A 25 -14.99 6.61 43.69
N GLU A 26 -15.85 6.86 44.67
CA GLU A 26 -17.29 7.14 44.55
C GLU A 26 -17.64 8.44 43.80
N PRO A 27 -18.93 8.61 43.40
CA PRO A 27 -19.37 9.65 42.48
C PRO A 27 -19.76 10.95 43.19
N ARG A 28 -19.49 12.10 42.57
CA ARG A 28 -20.21 13.34 42.87
C ARG A 28 -20.69 14.00 41.59
N ALA A 29 -22.01 13.94 41.43
CA ALA A 29 -22.76 14.62 40.39
C ALA A 29 -22.79 16.15 40.62
N GLN A 30 -23.22 16.83 39.55
CA GLN A 30 -23.65 18.24 39.43
C GLN A 30 -22.52 19.23 39.10
N ALA A 31 -22.62 20.11 38.12
CA ALA A 31 -23.56 20.28 37.00
C ALA A 31 -22.84 21.25 36.06
N SER A 32 -22.54 20.84 34.83
CA SER A 32 -21.83 21.70 33.88
C SER A 32 -22.79 22.72 33.29
N ALA A 33 -22.50 23.99 33.57
CA ALA A 33 -23.13 25.13 32.94
C ALA A 33 -22.91 25.11 31.42
N SER A 34 -24.00 25.37 30.72
CA SER A 34 -24.12 26.16 29.49
C SER A 34 -23.01 26.09 28.44
N GLN A 35 -23.37 25.41 27.34
CA GLN A 35 -23.05 25.71 25.94
C GLN A 35 -22.08 26.88 25.68
N GLU A 36 -20.89 26.54 25.18
CA GLU A 36 -20.23 27.39 24.18
C GLU A 36 -19.64 26.46 23.11
N ALA A 37 -19.89 26.81 21.86
CA ALA A 37 -19.68 25.98 20.69
C ALA A 37 -18.23 25.54 20.49
N ALA A 38 -17.88 24.32 20.90
CA ALA A 38 -16.77 23.61 20.31
C ALA A 38 -17.24 23.04 18.97
N ARG A 39 -17.19 23.89 17.93
CA ARG A 39 -17.33 23.49 16.54
C ARG A 39 -16.48 22.23 16.35
N SER A 40 -17.13 21.15 15.92
CA SER A 40 -16.47 19.96 15.41
C SER A 40 -15.43 20.41 14.39
N ALA A 41 -14.15 20.33 14.78
CA ALA A 41 -13.07 20.47 13.82
C ALA A 41 -13.31 19.38 12.77
N ALA A 42 -13.62 19.81 11.54
CA ALA A 42 -13.71 18.89 10.42
C ALA A 42 -12.42 18.06 10.38
N PRO A 43 -12.48 16.75 10.05
CA PRO A 43 -11.27 15.95 9.95
C PRO A 43 -10.33 16.67 8.99
N ALA A 44 -9.12 16.99 9.47
CA ALA A 44 -8.09 17.58 8.64
C ALA A 44 -7.92 16.66 7.43
N THR A 45 -8.27 17.15 6.26
CA THR A 45 -8.11 16.42 5.01
C THR A 45 -6.62 16.24 4.79
N ASP A 46 -6.14 15.03 5.02
CA ASP A 46 -4.75 14.69 4.74
C ASP A 46 -4.54 14.75 3.22
N GLU A 47 -3.82 15.78 2.75
CA GLU A 47 -3.58 16.02 1.33
C GLU A 47 -2.20 15.47 0.93
N LEU A 48 -2.19 14.39 0.16
CA LEU A 48 -0.99 13.84 -0.46
C LEU A 48 -0.64 14.62 -1.72
N ARG A 49 0.41 15.46 -1.65
CA ARG A 49 0.95 16.17 -2.81
C ARG A 49 2.02 15.35 -3.51
N LEU A 50 1.66 14.72 -4.63
CA LEU A 50 2.61 14.02 -5.48
C LEU A 50 3.63 14.99 -6.09
N SER A 51 4.90 14.57 -6.16
CA SER A 51 5.93 15.35 -6.83
C SER A 51 5.59 15.52 -8.32
N LYS A 52 6.01 16.63 -8.92
CA LYS A 52 5.77 16.89 -10.36
C LYS A 52 6.26 15.75 -11.25
N VAL A 53 7.33 15.07 -10.85
CA VAL A 53 7.90 13.91 -11.54
C VAL A 53 6.95 12.70 -11.49
N ALA A 54 6.36 12.40 -10.32
CA ALA A 54 5.38 11.31 -10.21
C ALA A 54 4.13 11.57 -11.06
N GLN A 55 3.65 12.82 -11.09
CA GLN A 55 2.52 13.21 -11.93
C GLN A 55 2.82 13.09 -13.43
N GLN A 56 4.05 13.39 -13.85
CA GLN A 56 4.49 13.24 -15.24
C GLN A 56 4.60 11.77 -15.66
N VAL A 57 5.18 10.92 -14.82
CA VAL A 57 5.28 9.46 -15.09
C VAL A 57 3.89 8.82 -15.23
N MET A 58 2.89 9.29 -14.48
CA MET A 58 1.50 8.82 -14.62
C MET A 58 0.79 9.35 -15.88
N GLN A 59 1.28 10.45 -16.46
CA GLN A 59 0.74 11.02 -17.70
C GLN A 59 1.38 10.44 -18.96
N GLU A 60 2.61 9.93 -18.86
CA GLU A 60 3.20 9.15 -19.94
C GLU A 60 2.36 7.89 -20.17
N PRO A 61 2.06 7.53 -21.44
CA PRO A 61 1.36 6.30 -21.71
C PRO A 61 2.21 5.13 -21.21
N GLU A 62 1.69 4.37 -20.24
CA GLU A 62 2.36 3.22 -19.61
C GLU A 62 2.96 2.26 -20.65
N PHE A 63 2.37 2.21 -21.85
CA PHE A 63 2.87 1.45 -22.99
C PHE A 63 2.84 2.28 -24.27
N ASP A 64 3.96 2.25 -25.00
CA ASP A 64 4.07 2.80 -26.35
C ASP A 64 3.29 1.91 -27.32
N ARG A 65 2.07 2.35 -27.67
CA ARG A 65 1.16 1.61 -28.56
C ARG A 65 1.80 1.31 -29.93
N SER A 66 2.60 2.22 -30.46
CA SER A 66 3.26 2.04 -31.77
C SER A 66 4.27 0.90 -31.71
N LYS A 67 5.06 0.82 -30.63
CA LYS A 67 5.98 -0.31 -30.39
C LYS A 67 5.23 -1.62 -30.21
N VAL A 68 4.13 -1.62 -29.46
CA VAL A 68 3.33 -2.82 -29.23
C VAL A 68 2.81 -3.39 -30.56
N GLU A 69 2.23 -2.54 -31.40
CA GLU A 69 1.72 -2.97 -32.72
C GLU A 69 2.86 -3.46 -33.62
N ALA A 70 3.99 -2.77 -33.68
CA ALA A 70 5.15 -3.20 -34.46
C ALA A 70 5.67 -4.59 -34.03
N ILE A 71 5.75 -4.84 -32.72
CA ILE A 71 6.17 -6.14 -32.17
C ILE A 71 5.14 -7.22 -32.52
N LYS A 72 3.84 -6.95 -32.39
CA LYS A 72 2.78 -7.89 -32.79
C LYS A 72 2.92 -8.30 -34.26
N THR A 73 3.09 -7.31 -35.15
CA THR A 73 3.29 -7.57 -36.58
C THR A 73 4.54 -8.40 -36.84
N ALA A 74 5.66 -8.08 -36.17
CA ALA A 74 6.90 -8.84 -36.32
C ALA A 74 6.76 -10.30 -35.88
N ILE A 75 6.03 -10.57 -34.79
CA ILE A 75 5.73 -11.93 -34.33
C ILE A 75 4.84 -12.66 -35.34
N GLN A 76 3.79 -12.02 -35.83
CA GLN A 76 2.88 -12.62 -36.82
C GLN A 76 3.59 -12.99 -38.13
N GLN A 77 4.55 -12.17 -38.55
CA GLN A 77 5.35 -12.40 -39.75
C GLN A 77 6.53 -13.37 -39.53
N GLY A 78 6.76 -13.84 -38.30
CA GLY A 78 7.92 -14.68 -37.95
C GLY A 78 9.26 -13.93 -37.90
N GLN A 79 9.25 -12.60 -38.02
CA GLN A 79 10.42 -11.72 -38.03
C GLN A 79 10.89 -11.33 -36.62
N TYR A 80 10.43 -12.07 -35.60
CA TYR A 80 10.80 -11.86 -34.20
C TYR A 80 11.54 -13.11 -33.68
N PRO A 81 12.84 -13.27 -33.98
CA PRO A 81 13.59 -14.45 -33.62
C PRO A 81 13.85 -14.53 -32.11
N VAL A 82 13.91 -15.75 -31.59
CA VAL A 82 14.29 -16.02 -30.20
C VAL A 82 15.81 -16.02 -30.09
N ASP A 83 16.38 -14.93 -29.59
CA ASP A 83 17.82 -14.84 -29.29
C ASP A 83 18.09 -15.11 -27.81
N SER A 84 18.69 -16.25 -27.51
CA SER A 84 19.02 -16.68 -26.15
C SER A 84 19.94 -15.70 -25.41
N ARG A 85 20.86 -15.01 -26.12
CA ARG A 85 21.78 -14.05 -25.50
C ARG A 85 21.03 -12.81 -25.03
N ARG A 86 20.18 -12.26 -25.90
CA ARG A 86 19.32 -11.11 -25.58
C ARG A 86 18.37 -11.40 -24.42
N ILE A 87 17.84 -12.63 -24.36
CA ILE A 87 17.01 -13.06 -23.23
C ILE A 87 17.84 -13.06 -21.94
N ALA A 88 19.01 -13.70 -21.93
CA ALA A 88 19.86 -13.75 -20.75
C ALA A 88 20.26 -12.36 -20.23
N GLU A 89 20.64 -11.45 -21.13
CA GLU A 89 20.98 -10.06 -20.80
C GLU A 89 19.83 -9.33 -20.10
N ASN A 90 18.61 -9.44 -20.65
CA ASN A 90 17.42 -8.83 -20.07
C ASN A 90 17.06 -9.43 -18.70
N PHE A 91 17.21 -10.75 -18.54
CA PHE A 91 16.96 -11.42 -17.26
C PHE A 91 17.95 -10.96 -16.19
N VAL A 92 19.23 -10.85 -16.51
CA VAL A 92 20.25 -10.32 -15.59
C VAL A 92 19.96 -8.86 -15.20
N ALA A 93 19.54 -8.03 -16.16
CA ALA A 93 19.17 -6.65 -15.89
C ALA A 93 18.00 -6.56 -14.90
N ILE A 94 16.95 -7.37 -15.10
CA ILE A 94 15.78 -7.43 -14.20
C ILE A 94 16.19 -7.97 -12.83
N GLU A 95 17.01 -9.02 -12.77
CA GLU A 95 17.51 -9.58 -11.51
C GLU A 95 18.28 -8.53 -10.69
N LYS A 96 19.13 -7.73 -11.34
CA LYS A 96 19.86 -6.64 -10.68
C LYS A 96 18.95 -5.55 -10.13
N MET A 97 17.83 -5.26 -10.80
CA MET A 97 16.85 -4.28 -10.29
C MET A 97 16.10 -4.79 -9.05
N ILE A 98 15.85 -6.10 -8.97
CA ILE A 98 15.07 -6.71 -7.88
C ILE A 98 15.96 -7.07 -6.67
N LYS A 99 17.18 -7.55 -6.90
CA LYS A 99 18.14 -7.95 -5.86
C LYS A 99 18.98 -6.80 -5.28
N GLY A 100 18.55 -5.55 -5.47
CA GLY A 100 19.23 -4.35 -4.95
C GLY A 100 19.68 -4.50 -3.50
#